data_AF-A0A3A9AII4-F1
#
_entry.id   AF-A0A3A9AII4-F1
#
_cell.length_a   1.000
_cell.length_b   1.000
_cell.length_c   1.000
_cell.angle_alpha   90.00
_cell.angle_beta   90.00
_cell.angle_gamma   90.00
#
_symmetry.space_group_name_H-M   'P 1'
#
loop_
_entity.id
_entity.type
_entity.pdbx_description
1 polymer ?
#
loop_
_entity_poly.entity_id
_entity_poly.type
_entity_poly.pdbx_seq_one_letter_code
_entity_poly.pdbx_strand_id
1 'polypeptide(L)'
;MVSDITYIPTDEGWLYLAGVMDLCGNKIIGISMDGRMTKELVIAALKDAVRHTRSAEGCTLHSDRGSRYCSLDYQALAKEHGFISSIRIYMDIL
;
A
#
# COMPACT_ATOMS: atom_id res chain seq x y z
N MET A 1 2.11 -9.88 1.15
CA MET A 1 2.23 -8.67 0.31
C MET A 1 2.85 -7.55 1.12
N VAL A 2 3.51 -6.62 0.45
CA VAL A 2 4.07 -5.40 1.06
C VAL A 2 3.53 -4.18 0.33
N SER A 3 3.27 -3.10 1.05
CA SER A 3 2.86 -1.82 0.47
C SER A 3 3.72 -0.67 0.99
N ASP A 4 4.18 0.20 0.10
CA ASP A 4 5.01 1.36 0.47
C ASP A 4 4.76 2.57 -0.45
N ILE A 5 5.17 3.76 -0.01
CA ILE A 5 5.16 5.00 -0.80
C ILE A 5 6.59 5.45 -0.99
N THR A 6 6.96 5.72 -2.24
CA THR A 6 8.19 6.42 -2.60
C THR A 6 7.89 7.71 -3.33
N TYR A 7 8.91 8.54 -3.55
CA TYR A 7 8.81 9.79 -4.28
C TYR A 7 9.81 9.80 -5.43
N ILE A 8 9.36 10.32 -6.57
CA ILE A 8 10.13 10.40 -7.81
C ILE A 8 10.33 11.90 -8.11
N PRO A 9 11.57 12.37 -8.26
CA PRO A 9 11.83 13.73 -8.71
C PRO A 9 11.47 13.87 -10.20
N THR A 10 10.78 14.95 -10.56
CA THR A 10 10.45 15.33 -11.93
C THR A 10 10.80 16.80 -12.15
N ASP A 11 10.79 17.25 -13.42
CA ASP A 11 11.00 18.66 -13.78
C ASP A 11 9.87 19.58 -13.28
N GLU A 12 8.73 19.01 -12.89
CA GLU A 12 7.55 19.73 -12.37
C GLU A 12 7.44 19.66 -10.84
N GLY A 13 8.35 18.95 -10.16
CA GLY A 13 8.36 18.77 -8.71
C GLY A 13 8.42 17.31 -8.28
N TRP A 14 7.82 16.99 -7.13
CA TRP A 14 7.81 15.63 -6.59
C TRP A 14 6.54 14.88 -6.99
N LEU A 15 6.70 13.68 -7.51
CA LEU A 15 5.60 12.73 -7.74
C LEU A 15 5.64 11.63 -6.69
N TYR A 16 4.54 11.42 -5.97
CA TYR A 16 4.44 10.32 -5.02
C TYR A 16 3.91 9.08 -5.72
N LEU A 17 4.58 7.94 -5.53
CA LEU A 17 4.21 6.63 -6.06
C LEU A 17 3.92 5.69 -4.89
N ALA A 18 2.70 5.19 -4.80
CA ALA A 18 2.34 4.09 -3.92
C ALA A 18 2.34 2.77 -4.69
N GLY A 19 2.93 1.74 -4.10
CA GLY A 19 3.01 0.40 -4.69
C GLY A 19 2.58 -0.70 -3.72
N VAL A 20 2.00 -1.77 -4.27
CA VAL A 20 1.72 -3.03 -3.57
C VAL A 20 2.41 -4.16 -4.33
N MET A 21 3.24 -4.92 -3.63
CA MET A 21 4.00 -6.04 -4.18
C MET A 21 3.54 -7.38 -3.57
N ASP A 22 3.34 -8.36 -4.44
CA ASP A 22 3.31 -9.76 -4.04
C ASP A 22 4.74 -10.30 -3.90
N LEU A 23 5.10 -10.71 -2.69
CA LEU A 23 6.40 -11.27 -2.36
C LEU A 23 6.58 -12.71 -2.88
N CYS A 24 5.49 -13.45 -3.08
CA CYS A 24 5.56 -14.82 -3.59
C CYS A 24 6.00 -14.81 -5.06
N GLY A 25 5.36 -13.98 -5.88
CA GLY A 25 5.69 -13.82 -7.29
C GLY A 25 6.81 -12.81 -7.59
N ASN A 26 7.24 -12.02 -6.60
CA ASN A 26 8.09 -10.84 -6.77
C ASN A 26 7.53 -9.86 -7.84
N LYS A 27 6.23 -9.55 -7.73
CA LYS A 27 5.50 -8.75 -8.73
C LYS A 27 4.83 -7.56 -8.08
N ILE A 28 4.96 -6.40 -8.71
CA ILE A 28 4.08 -5.26 -8.43
C ILE A 28 2.70 -5.61 -8.97
N ILE A 29 1.71 -5.59 -8.09
CA ILE A 29 0.31 -5.95 -8.41
C ILE A 29 -0.63 -4.75 -8.27
N GLY A 30 -0.19 -3.66 -7.64
CA GLY A 30 -0.97 -2.43 -7.54
C GLY A 30 -0.08 -1.20 -7.51
N ILE A 31 -0.46 -0.16 -8.25
CA ILE A 31 0.23 1.13 -8.25
C ILE A 31 -0.74 2.31 -8.24
N SER A 32 -0.29 3.44 -7.71
CA SER A 32 -0.96 4.73 -7.89
C SER A 32 0.03 5.88 -7.77
N MET A 33 -0.21 6.98 -8.47
CA MET A 33 0.66 8.16 -8.48
C MET A 33 -0.15 9.44 -8.29
N ASP A 34 0.38 10.39 -7.52
CA ASP A 34 -0.24 11.70 -7.29
C ASP A 34 0.84 12.75 -6.94
N GLY A 35 0.58 14.03 -7.23
CA GLY A 35 1.45 15.13 -6.80
C GLY A 35 1.42 15.41 -5.29
N ARG A 36 0.54 14.73 -4.53
CA ARG A 36 0.40 14.86 -3.08
C ARG A 36 0.39 13.51 -2.38
N MET A 37 1.06 13.42 -1.23
CA MET A 37 1.04 12.23 -0.38
C MET A 37 -0.25 12.15 0.46
N THR A 38 -1.32 11.61 -0.13
CA THR A 38 -2.67 11.50 0.45
C THR A 38 -3.02 10.06 0.86
N LYS A 39 -4.10 9.87 1.63
CA LYS A 39 -4.61 8.51 1.95
C LYS A 39 -5.23 7.85 0.70
N GLU A 40 -5.78 8.66 -0.19
CA GLU A 40 -6.40 8.24 -1.45
C GLU A 40 -5.37 7.56 -2.35
N LEU A 41 -4.12 8.03 -2.35
CA LEU A 41 -3.01 7.43 -3.09
C LEU A 41 -2.80 5.96 -2.71
N VAL A 42 -2.71 5.65 -1.40
CA VAL A 42 -2.51 4.25 -0.95
C VAL A 42 -3.76 3.39 -1.12
N ILE A 43 -4.95 3.97 -0.98
CA ILE A 43 -6.22 3.28 -1.23
C ILE A 43 -6.33 2.91 -2.71
N ALA A 44 -5.95 3.81 -3.62
CA ALA A 44 -5.97 3.55 -5.06
C ALA A 44 -5.00 2.43 -5.44
N ALA A 45 -3.79 2.41 -4.87
CA ALA A 45 -2.82 1.33 -5.08
C ALA A 45 -3.34 -0.03 -4.56
N LEU A 46 -4.00 -0.05 -3.40
CA LEU A 46 -4.62 -1.28 -2.87
C LEU A 46 -5.80 -1.76 -3.72
N LYS A 47 -6.65 -0.85 -4.21
CA LYS A 47 -7.71 -1.21 -5.17
C LYS A 47 -7.14 -1.80 -6.45
N ASP A 48 -6.01 -1.29 -6.92
CA ASP A 48 -5.31 -1.85 -8.07
C ASP A 48 -4.74 -3.24 -7.78
N ALA A 49 -4.15 -3.44 -6.60
CA ALA A 49 -3.68 -4.74 -6.14
C ALA A 49 -4.79 -5.80 -6.10
N VAL A 50 -5.96 -5.42 -5.57
CA VAL A 50 -7.14 -6.30 -5.52
C VAL A 50 -7.54 -6.77 -6.92
N ARG A 51 -7.56 -5.88 -7.91
CA ARG A 51 -7.94 -6.24 -9.30
C ARG A 51 -7.00 -7.27 -9.92
N HIS A 52 -5.73 -7.25 -9.54
CA HIS A 52 -4.71 -8.16 -10.07
C HIS A 52 -4.50 -9.41 -9.20
N THR A 53 -5.18 -9.51 -8.05
CA THR A 53 -5.05 -10.64 -7.13
C THR A 53 -6.22 -11.59 -7.30
N ARG A 54 -5.95 -12.88 -7.62
CA ARG A 54 -7.00 -13.90 -7.76
C ARG A 54 -7.74 -14.22 -6.45
N SER A 55 -7.00 -14.28 -5.34
CA SER A 55 -7.56 -14.38 -4.00
C SER A 55 -6.59 -13.74 -3.01
N ALA A 56 -7.11 -12.82 -2.20
CA ALA A 56 -6.39 -12.15 -1.14
C ALA A 56 -6.67 -12.76 0.25
N GLU A 57 -7.54 -13.78 0.30
CA GLU A 57 -7.96 -14.41 1.54
C GLU A 57 -6.78 -15.04 2.27
N GLY A 58 -6.54 -14.60 3.51
CA GLY A 58 -5.43 -15.08 4.35
C GLY A 58 -4.06 -14.50 3.98
N CYS A 59 -3.96 -13.67 2.95
CA CYS A 59 -2.72 -12.98 2.61
C CYS A 59 -2.43 -11.87 3.62
N THR A 60 -1.25 -11.90 4.24
CA THR A 60 -0.80 -10.80 5.09
C THR A 60 -0.38 -9.62 4.24
N LEU A 61 -0.99 -8.46 4.47
CA LEU A 61 -0.61 -7.18 3.87
C LEU A 61 0.22 -6.40 4.90
N HIS A 62 1.53 -6.34 4.65
CA HIS A 62 2.46 -5.57 5.47
C HIS A 62 2.55 -4.14 4.96
N SER A 63 2.27 -3.19 5.84
CA SER A 63 2.43 -1.76 5.57
C SER A 63 3.22 -1.07 6.68
N ASP A 64 3.98 -0.05 6.29
CA ASP A 64 4.66 0.81 7.26
C ASP A 64 3.67 1.77 7.93
N ARG A 65 4.04 2.24 9.13
CA ARG A 65 3.15 2.97 10.05
C ARG A 65 2.84 4.42 9.64
N GLY A 66 2.93 4.73 8.35
CA GLY A 66 2.52 6.03 7.84
C GLY A 66 1.04 6.29 8.13
N SER A 67 0.68 7.52 8.51
CA SER A 67 -0.70 7.93 8.82
C SER A 67 -1.73 7.58 7.73
N ARG A 68 -1.28 7.45 6.48
CA ARG A 68 -2.07 7.01 5.32
C ARG A 68 -2.51 5.54 5.44
N TYR A 69 -1.62 4.65 5.86
CA TYR A 69 -1.88 3.21 6.03
C TYR A 69 -2.68 2.89 7.31
N CYS A 70 -2.61 3.77 8.32
CA CYS A 70 -3.43 3.69 9.53
C CYS A 70 -4.86 4.24 9.31
N SER A 71 -5.20 4.73 8.10
CA SER A 71 -6.55 5.21 7.85
C SER A 71 -7.58 4.08 7.97
N LEU A 72 -8.71 4.38 8.60
CA LEU A 72 -9.81 3.43 8.76
C LEU A 72 -10.29 2.91 7.41
N ASP A 73 -10.33 3.78 6.40
CA ASP A 73 -10.73 3.45 5.03
C ASP A 73 -9.81 2.38 4.39
N TYR A 74 -8.49 2.52 4.57
CA TYR A 74 -7.52 1.55 4.05
C TYR A 74 -7.64 0.20 4.76
N GLN A 75 -7.75 0.21 6.10
CA GLN A 75 -7.89 -1.01 6.89
C GLN A 75 -9.22 -1.73 6.61
N ALA A 76 -10.31 -0.97 6.42
CA ALA A 76 -11.61 -1.52 6.05
C ALA A 76 -11.55 -2.17 4.66
N LEU A 77 -10.95 -1.49 3.67
CA LEU A 77 -10.80 -2.03 2.32
C LEU A 77 -9.96 -3.31 2.31
N ALA A 78 -8.86 -3.35 3.06
CA ALA A 78 -8.02 -4.54 3.16
C ALA A 78 -8.81 -5.73 3.75
N LYS A 79 -9.53 -5.49 4.85
CA LYS A 79 -10.35 -6.51 5.51
C LYS A 79 -11.50 -7.01 4.63
N GLU A 80 -12.17 -6.10 3.91
CA GLU A 80 -13.25 -6.44 2.97
C GLU A 80 -12.79 -7.44 1.91
N HIS A 81 -11.54 -7.33 1.47
CA HIS A 81 -10.94 -8.20 0.46
C HIS A 81 -10.18 -9.41 1.06
N GLY A 82 -10.33 -9.67 2.36
CA GLY A 82 -9.77 -10.86 3.01
C GLY A 82 -8.30 -10.77 3.39
N PHE A 83 -7.68 -9.59 3.29
CA PHE A 83 -6.31 -9.37 3.75
C PHE A 83 -6.24 -9.39 5.28
N ILE A 84 -5.16 -9.99 5.79
CA ILE A 84 -4.76 -9.85 7.19
C ILE A 84 -3.80 -8.66 7.25
N SER A 85 -4.26 -7.51 7.73
CA SER A 85 -3.41 -6.34 7.89
C SER A 85 -2.38 -6.56 8.99
N SER A 86 -1.10 -6.38 8.68
CA SER A 86 -0.01 -6.30 9.64
C SER A 86 0.66 -4.94 9.51
N ILE A 87 0.39 -4.07 10.46
CA ILE A 87 0.99 -2.73 10.51
C ILE A 87 2.21 -2.81 11.41
N ARG A 88 3.41 -2.50 10.90
CA ARG A 88 4.63 -2.43 11.71
C ARG A 88 4.42 -1.39 12.83
N ILE A 89 4.41 -1.81 14.09
CA ILE A 89 4.46 -0.93 15.29
C ILE A 89 5.94 -0.66 15.52
N TYR A 90 6.39 0.58 15.44
CA TYR A 90 7.74 0.89 15.90
C TYR A 90 7.83 0.53 17.38
N MET A 91 8.68 -0.45 17.71
CA MET A 91 9.54 -0.34 18.87
C MET A 91 10.84 0.22 18.29
N ASP A 92 11.21 1.44 18.66
CA ASP A 92 12.49 2.03 18.27
C ASP A 92 13.63 1.06 18.61
N ILE A 93 14.57 0.90 17.67
CA ILE A 93 16.04 0.78 17.83
C ILE A 93 16.59 0.44 16.43
N LEU A 94 16.91 1.49 15.67
CA LEU A 94 18.24 1.82 15.10
C LEU A 94 18.09 3.02 14.16
#